data_AF-A0A2V8KTA5-F1
#
_entry.id   AF-A0A2V8KTA5-F1
#
_cell.length_a   1.000
_cell.length_b   1.000
_cell.length_c   1.000
_cell.angle_alpha   90.00
_cell.angle_beta   90.00
_cell.angle_gamma   90.00
#
_symmetry.space_group_name_H-M   'P 1'
#
loop_
_entity.id
_entity.type
_entity.pdbx_description
1 polymer ?
#
loop_
_entity_poly.entity_id
_entity_poly.type
_entity_poly.pdbx_seq_one_letter_code
_entity_poly.pdbx_strand_id
1 'polypeptide(L)'
;MLSILICIVAFIGTFVLTRRSLVWGMAACVGFGYVFGVLRANILDTFSFLMWDASVLGLYAGYFSVQRRPEEIARTASLRLWVAVLILWPVVLTIVPVQYPLIQLVGLRGNTLLLPFLLIGARLEAEELDELAMFLAAFNLVTLGIGVTEYFTGLERFFPHNPVTQLMYNSRDVAGNTAFRIPAFF
;
A
#
# COMPACT_ATOMS: atom_id res chain seq x y z
N MET A 1 18.37 -8.02 5.72
CA MET A 1 19.05 -7.63 4.44
C MET A 1 18.14 -7.83 3.24
N LEU A 2 17.46 -8.99 3.14
CA LEU A 2 16.46 -9.25 2.11
C LEU A 2 15.33 -8.20 2.06
N SER A 3 14.83 -7.80 3.23
CA SER A 3 13.80 -6.75 3.36
C SER A 3 14.21 -5.41 2.74
N ILE A 4 15.46 -4.99 2.92
CA ILE A 4 15.99 -3.75 2.31
C ILE A 4 16.00 -3.88 0.78
N LEU A 5 16.45 -5.04 0.25
CA LEU A 5 16.43 -5.30 -1.18
C LEU A 5 15.01 -5.24 -1.74
N ILE A 6 14.03 -5.82 -1.04
CA ILE A 6 12.62 -5.77 -1.43
C ILE A 6 12.12 -4.31 -1.46
N CYS A 7 12.46 -3.49 -0.47
CA CYS A 7 12.11 -2.06 -0.48
C CYS A 7 12.74 -1.31 -1.67
N ILE A 8 14.00 -1.60 -1.99
CA ILE A 8 14.69 -1.01 -3.15
C ILE A 8 14.01 -1.43 -4.45
N VAL A 9 13.68 -2.72 -4.60
CA VAL A 9 12.95 -3.23 -5.76
C VAL A 9 11.57 -2.60 -5.87
N ALA A 10 10.86 -2.46 -4.75
CA ALA A 10 9.55 -1.81 -4.72
C ALA A 10 9.64 -0.34 -5.18
N PHE A 11 10.61 0.41 -4.65
CA PHE A 11 10.85 1.81 -5.05
C PHE A 11 11.24 1.94 -6.52
N ILE A 12 12.24 1.20 -6.99
CA ILE A 12 12.74 1.30 -8.36
C ILE A 12 11.67 0.81 -9.34
N GLY A 13 11.00 -0.30 -9.03
CA GLY A 13 9.95 -0.88 -9.87
C GLY A 13 8.80 0.10 -10.08
N THR A 14 8.25 0.67 -9.00
CA THR A 14 7.17 1.66 -9.14
C THR A 14 7.66 2.94 -9.80
N PHE A 15 8.87 3.43 -9.48
CA PHE A 15 9.44 4.61 -10.13
C PHE A 15 9.54 4.46 -11.65
N VAL A 16 10.15 3.36 -12.11
CA VAL A 16 10.36 3.10 -13.55
C VAL A 16 9.03 2.92 -14.27
N LEU A 17 8.09 2.18 -13.69
CA LEU A 17 6.77 1.97 -14.30
C LEU A 17 5.96 3.27 -14.35
N THR A 18 5.96 4.06 -13.27
CA THR A 18 5.27 5.36 -13.23
C THR A 18 5.78 6.32 -14.31
N ARG A 19 7.09 6.31 -14.56
CA ARG A 19 7.69 7.12 -15.62
C ARG A 19 7.28 6.72 -17.03
N ARG A 20 6.84 5.47 -17.23
CA ARG A 20 6.32 4.97 -18.51
C ARG A 20 4.82 5.17 -18.63
N SER A 21 4.07 4.86 -17.58
CA SER A 21 2.64 5.11 -17.49
C SER A 21 2.21 5.22 -16.03
N LEU A 22 1.34 6.20 -15.75
CA LEU A 22 0.82 6.43 -14.40
C LEU A 22 0.00 5.24 -13.91
N VAL A 23 -0.80 4.62 -14.79
CA VAL A 23 -1.60 3.43 -14.49
C VAL A 23 -0.71 2.26 -14.09
N TRP A 24 0.37 2.00 -14.83
CA TRP A 24 1.29 0.91 -14.53
C TRP A 24 2.04 1.14 -13.21
N GLY A 25 2.42 2.39 -12.93
CA GLY A 25 2.97 2.78 -11.63
C GLY A 25 2.00 2.53 -10.48
N MET A 26 0.74 2.94 -10.64
CA MET A 26 -0.34 2.70 -9.68
C MET A 26 -0.60 1.21 -9.47
N ALA A 27 -0.74 0.44 -10.54
CA ALA A 27 -0.95 -1.00 -10.50
C ALA A 27 0.21 -1.71 -9.78
N ALA A 28 1.46 -1.31 -10.03
CA ALA A 28 2.62 -1.85 -9.31
C ALA A 28 2.59 -1.49 -7.81
N CYS A 29 2.29 -0.23 -7.46
CA CYS A 29 2.19 0.22 -6.07
C CYS A 29 1.10 -0.55 -5.30
N VAL A 30 -0.06 -0.74 -5.92
CA VAL A 30 -1.15 -1.53 -5.35
C VAL A 30 -0.75 -3.01 -5.27
N GLY A 31 -0.11 -3.56 -6.29
CA GLY A 31 0.38 -4.94 -6.30
C GLY A 31 1.31 -5.24 -5.13
N PHE A 32 2.24 -4.33 -4.81
CA PHE A 32 3.07 -4.44 -3.58
C PHE A 32 2.23 -4.40 -2.30
N GLY A 33 1.14 -3.63 -2.27
CA GLY A 33 0.17 -3.65 -1.18
C GLY A 33 -0.54 -5.00 -1.04
N TYR A 34 -0.96 -5.61 -2.16
CA TYR A 34 -1.63 -6.92 -2.16
C TYR A 34 -0.75 -8.03 -1.59
N VAL A 35 0.57 -7.98 -1.78
CA VAL A 35 1.49 -9.00 -1.24
C VAL A 35 2.07 -8.62 0.13
N PHE A 36 1.77 -7.43 0.64
CA PHE A 36 2.37 -6.89 1.86
C PHE A 36 2.07 -7.76 3.08
N GLY A 37 0.82 -8.22 3.23
CA GLY A 37 0.38 -9.05 4.34
C GLY A 37 1.20 -10.35 4.46
N VAL A 38 1.33 -11.09 3.36
CA VAL A 38 2.09 -12.34 3.30
C VAL A 38 3.58 -12.12 3.44
N LEU A 39 4.14 -11.09 2.80
CA LEU A 39 5.58 -10.81 2.92
C LEU A 39 5.96 -10.51 4.37
N ARG A 40 5.15 -9.73 5.08
CA ARG A 40 5.37 -9.43 6.51
C ARG A 40 5.18 -10.66 7.41
N ALA A 41 4.29 -11.58 7.03
CA ALA A 41 4.11 -12.83 7.76
C ALA A 41 5.31 -13.78 7.63
N ASN A 42 6.05 -13.71 6.52
CA ASN A 42 7.18 -14.59 6.23
C ASN A 42 8.55 -13.94 6.48
N ILE A 43 8.64 -12.61 6.44
CA ILE A 43 9.88 -11.85 6.61
C ILE A 43 9.74 -10.93 7.83
N LEU A 44 10.28 -11.40 8.95
CA LEU A 44 10.21 -10.73 10.26
C LEU A 44 11.20 -9.56 10.44
N ASP A 45 11.96 -9.22 9.39
CA ASP A 45 12.84 -8.04 9.39
C ASP A 45 12.02 -6.74 9.50
N THR A 46 12.45 -5.79 10.33
CA THR A 46 11.77 -4.49 10.52
C THR A 46 11.54 -3.70 9.24
N PHE A 47 12.41 -3.83 8.24
CA PHE A 47 12.27 -3.11 6.98
C PHE A 47 11.15 -3.67 6.09
N SER A 48 10.65 -4.90 6.30
CA SER A 48 9.53 -5.45 5.52
C SER A 48 8.27 -4.60 5.67
N PHE A 49 8.11 -3.95 6.82
CA PHE A 49 7.02 -3.01 7.13
C PHE A 49 7.07 -1.70 6.33
N LEU A 50 8.20 -1.40 5.67
CA LEU A 50 8.41 -0.20 4.86
C LEU A 50 8.31 -0.48 3.35
N MET A 51 8.05 -1.72 2.93
CA MET A 51 8.01 -2.06 1.52
C MET A 51 6.95 -1.24 0.77
N TRP A 52 5.72 -1.18 1.31
CA TRP A 52 4.66 -0.43 0.66
C TRP A 52 4.97 1.07 0.64
N ASP A 53 5.50 1.62 1.75
CA ASP A 53 5.97 3.01 1.81
C ASP A 53 7.02 3.30 0.73
N ALA A 54 7.98 2.39 0.54
CA ALA A 54 9.00 2.51 -0.51
C ALA A 54 8.37 2.49 -1.91
N SER A 55 7.35 1.64 -2.14
CA SER A 55 6.60 1.61 -3.40
C SER A 55 5.87 2.93 -3.67
N VAL A 56 5.26 3.54 -2.64
CA VAL A 56 4.57 4.83 -2.70
C VAL A 56 5.56 5.96 -2.98
N LEU A 57 6.73 5.96 -2.32
CA LEU A 57 7.79 6.93 -2.58
C LEU A 57 8.32 6.82 -4.00
N GLY A 58 8.46 5.60 -4.54
CA GLY A 58 8.85 5.39 -5.93
C GLY A 58 7.81 5.91 -6.92
N LEU A 59 6.52 5.66 -6.66
CA LEU A 59 5.38 6.21 -7.42
C LEU A 59 5.42 7.75 -7.42
N TYR A 60 5.58 8.37 -6.25
CA TYR A 60 5.66 9.83 -6.14
C TYR A 60 6.89 10.40 -6.83
N ALA A 61 8.06 9.80 -6.64
CA ALA A 61 9.27 10.20 -7.33
C ALA A 61 9.06 10.16 -8.86
N GLY A 62 8.42 9.11 -9.39
CA GLY A 62 8.09 9.00 -10.81
C GLY A 62 7.10 10.08 -11.26
N TYR A 63 6.02 10.27 -10.50
CA TYR A 63 4.96 11.23 -10.78
C TYR A 63 5.45 12.70 -10.78
N PHE A 64 6.37 13.06 -9.88
CA PHE A 64 6.94 14.40 -9.80
C PHE A 64 8.13 14.61 -10.74
N SER A 65 8.74 13.55 -11.28
CA SER A 65 9.87 13.66 -12.22
C SER A 65 9.45 13.97 -13.66
N VAL A 66 8.17 13.78 -14.02
CA VAL A 66 7.68 14.06 -15.37
C VAL A 66 7.27 15.52 -15.50
N GLN A 67 7.81 16.19 -16.53
CA GLN A 67 7.47 17.59 -16.84
C GLN A 67 5.99 17.70 -17.23
N ARG A 68 5.31 18.68 -16.64
CA ARG A 68 3.84 18.83 -16.74
C ARG A 68 3.48 19.96 -17.68
N ARG A 69 2.38 19.78 -18.42
CA ARG A 69 1.81 20.89 -19.20
C ARG A 69 1.19 21.92 -18.25
N PRO A 70 1.22 23.21 -18.58
CA PRO A 70 0.63 24.26 -17.73
C PRO A 70 -0.84 24.02 -17.39
N GLU A 71 -1.61 23.46 -18.33
CA GLU A 71 -3.03 23.12 -18.15
C GLU A 71 -3.26 22.09 -17.04
N GLU A 72 -2.42 21.05 -16.97
CA GLU A 72 -2.51 20.01 -15.93
C GLU A 72 -2.14 20.56 -14.54
N ILE A 73 -1.21 21.53 -14.52
CA ILE A 73 -0.82 22.24 -13.29
C ILE A 73 -2.00 23.07 -12.81
N ALA A 74 -2.64 23.84 -13.69
CA ALA A 74 -3.81 24.64 -13.37
C ALA A 74 -4.98 23.78 -12.88
N ARG A 75 -5.27 22.65 -13.54
CA ARG A 75 -6.34 21.70 -13.17
C ARG A 75 -6.18 21.17 -11.74
N THR A 76 -4.94 20.96 -11.29
CA THR A 76 -4.65 20.40 -9.97
C THR A 76 -4.29 21.45 -8.91
N ALA A 77 -4.26 22.75 -9.25
CA ALA A 77 -3.75 23.79 -8.36
C ALA A 77 -4.55 23.90 -7.06
N SER A 78 -5.89 23.94 -7.14
CA SER A 78 -6.75 24.01 -5.95
C SER A 78 -6.62 22.74 -5.09
N LEU A 79 -6.58 21.56 -5.73
CA LEU A 79 -6.44 20.29 -5.03
C LEU A 79 -5.09 20.16 -4.31
N ARG A 80 -3.99 20.67 -4.90
CA ARG A 80 -2.67 20.68 -4.25
C ARG A 80 -2.68 21.47 -2.95
N LEU A 81 -3.38 22.61 -2.92
CA LEU A 81 -3.53 23.41 -1.70
C LEU A 81 -4.28 22.61 -0.62
N TRP A 82 -5.40 21.97 -0.98
CA TRP A 82 -6.15 21.14 -0.05
C TRP A 82 -5.35 19.94 0.46
N VAL A 83 -4.63 19.25 -0.42
CA VAL A 83 -3.73 18.16 -0.02
C VAL A 83 -2.67 18.64 0.96
N ALA A 84 -2.06 19.81 0.73
CA ALA A 84 -1.10 20.40 1.65
C ALA A 84 -1.72 20.74 3.02
N VAL A 85 -2.92 21.31 3.04
CA VAL A 85 -3.65 21.60 4.29
C VAL A 85 -4.01 20.31 5.05
N LEU A 86 -4.47 19.29 4.34
CA LEU A 86 -4.81 17.99 4.93
C LEU A 86 -3.58 17.25 5.46
N ILE A 87 -2.40 17.45 4.87
CA ILE A 87 -1.11 16.94 5.37
C ILE A 87 -0.62 17.77 6.57
N LEU A 88 -0.84 19.08 6.57
CA LEU A 88 -0.42 19.96 7.66
C LEU A 88 -1.11 19.59 8.97
N TRP A 89 -2.37 19.19 8.93
CA TRP A 89 -3.12 18.80 10.12
C TRP A 89 -2.47 17.67 10.93
N PRO A 90 -2.20 16.46 10.38
CA PRO A 90 -1.52 15.41 11.11
C PRO A 90 -0.09 15.81 11.51
N VAL A 91 0.62 16.63 10.72
CA VAL A 91 1.95 17.16 11.12
C VAL A 91 1.83 17.96 12.43
N VAL A 92 0.86 18.87 12.53
CA VAL A 92 0.60 19.63 13.76
C VAL A 92 0.25 18.70 14.92
N LEU A 93 -0.61 17.70 14.69
CA LEU A 93 -0.97 16.73 15.73
C LEU A 93 0.23 15.90 16.22
N THR A 94 1.24 15.69 15.37
CA THR A 94 2.49 14.97 15.75
C THR A 94 3.37 15.78 16.70
N ILE A 95 3.14 17.10 16.80
CA ILE A 95 3.87 17.96 17.74
C ILE A 95 3.17 17.98 19.11
N VAL A 96 1.87 17.71 19.15
CA VAL A 96 1.10 17.67 20.40
C VAL A 96 1.43 16.36 21.14
N PRO A 97 2.01 16.40 22.35
CA PRO A 97 2.52 15.22 23.04
C PRO A 97 1.40 14.41 23.73
N VAL A 98 0.39 14.00 22.98
CA VAL A 98 -0.74 13.18 23.46
C VAL A 98 -0.38 11.70 23.56
N GLN A 99 0.59 11.24 22.75
CA GLN A 99 0.97 9.84 22.62
C GLN A 99 2.48 9.70 22.50
N TYR A 100 2.97 8.46 22.64
CA TYR A 100 4.39 8.16 22.46
C TYR A 100 4.87 8.55 21.05
N PRO A 101 6.04 9.21 20.89
CA PRO A 101 6.46 9.80 19.61
C PRO A 101 6.51 8.81 18.43
N LEU A 102 6.92 7.55 18.66
CA LEU A 102 6.94 6.55 17.59
C LEU A 102 5.53 6.19 17.09
N ILE A 103 4.52 6.18 17.97
CA ILE A 103 3.13 5.92 17.59
C ILE A 103 2.62 7.08 16.74
N GLN A 104 2.92 8.31 17.14
CA GLN A 104 2.56 9.50 16.39
C GLN A 104 3.22 9.52 15.00
N LEU A 105 4.49 9.11 14.90
CA LEU A 105 5.20 9.01 13.63
C LEU A 105 4.55 7.99 12.67
N VAL A 106 4.12 6.84 13.19
CA VAL A 106 3.39 5.82 12.40
C VAL A 106 2.06 6.39 11.89
N GLY A 107 1.34 7.13 12.74
CA GLY A 107 0.10 7.81 12.38
C GLY A 107 0.33 8.90 11.32
N LEU A 108 1.36 9.72 11.48
CA LEU A 108 1.76 10.74 10.51
C LEU A 108 2.05 10.11 9.15
N ARG A 109 2.87 9.06 9.12
CA ARG A 109 3.22 8.33 7.91
C ARG A 109 1.99 7.83 7.15
N GLY A 110 1.06 7.16 7.83
CA GLY A 110 -0.15 6.64 7.20
C GLY A 110 -1.02 7.74 6.57
N ASN A 111 -1.19 8.86 7.27
CA ASN A 111 -2.01 9.97 6.77
C ASN A 111 -1.33 10.73 5.62
N THR A 112 -0.03 11.01 5.76
CA THR A 112 0.70 11.85 4.79
C THR A 112 1.04 11.14 3.49
N LEU A 113 1.28 9.82 3.54
CA LEU A 113 1.54 9.05 2.33
C LEU A 113 0.28 8.76 1.52
N LEU A 114 -0.91 8.77 2.12
CA LEU A 114 -2.14 8.47 1.39
C LEU A 114 -2.71 9.70 0.65
N LEU A 115 -2.64 10.89 1.26
CA LEU A 115 -3.27 12.09 0.71
C LEU A 115 -2.82 12.49 -0.72
N PRO A 116 -1.52 12.38 -1.11
CA PRO A 116 -1.09 12.74 -2.45
C PRO A 116 -1.64 11.83 -3.57
N PHE A 117 -2.20 10.65 -3.26
CA PHE A 117 -2.92 9.84 -4.25
C PHE A 117 -4.10 10.60 -4.87
N LEU A 118 -4.69 11.58 -4.18
CA LEU A 118 -5.73 12.44 -4.74
C LEU A 118 -5.23 13.21 -5.97
N LEU A 119 -3.96 13.64 -5.97
CA LEU A 119 -3.34 14.35 -7.09
C LEU A 119 -3.09 13.43 -8.29
N ILE A 120 -2.87 12.15 -8.03
CA ILE A 120 -2.74 11.12 -9.06
C ILE A 120 -4.10 10.83 -9.67
N GLY A 121 -5.12 10.56 -8.84
CA GLY A 121 -6.49 10.31 -9.29
C GLY A 121 -7.09 11.46 -10.09
N ALA A 122 -6.85 12.71 -9.68
CA ALA A 122 -7.29 13.90 -10.44
C ALA A 122 -6.60 14.07 -11.80
N ARG A 123 -5.63 13.20 -12.13
CA ARG A 123 -4.96 13.19 -13.43
C ARG A 123 -5.35 12.07 -14.35
N LEU A 124 -5.89 10.98 -13.82
CA LEU A 124 -6.26 9.82 -14.62
C LEU A 124 -7.40 10.19 -15.58
N GLU A 125 -7.22 9.83 -16.84
CA GLU A 125 -8.27 9.89 -17.85
C GLU A 125 -9.24 8.70 -17.70
N ALA A 126 -10.39 8.75 -18.36
CA ALA A 126 -11.40 7.69 -18.24
C ALA A 126 -10.85 6.32 -18.68
N GLU A 127 -10.11 6.29 -19.79
CA GLU A 127 -9.48 5.07 -20.30
C GLU A 127 -8.43 4.52 -19.33
N GLU A 128 -7.67 5.40 -18.67
CA GLU A 128 -6.68 5.02 -17.66
C GLU A 128 -7.34 4.46 -16.39
N LEU A 129 -8.52 4.97 -16.03
CA LEU A 129 -9.33 4.44 -14.93
C LEU A 129 -9.85 3.04 -15.23
N ASP A 130 -10.30 2.79 -16.47
CA ASP A 130 -10.76 1.47 -16.91
C ASP A 130 -9.60 0.46 -16.91
N GLU A 131 -8.42 0.85 -17.39
CA GLU A 131 -7.22 0.01 -17.34
C GLU A 131 -6.81 -0.30 -15.89
N LEU A 132 -6.83 0.70 -15.00
CA LEU A 132 -6.56 0.50 -13.58
C LEU A 132 -7.59 -0.45 -12.94
N ALA A 133 -8.86 -0.30 -13.26
CA ALA A 133 -9.93 -1.19 -12.78
C ALA A 133 -9.68 -2.64 -13.21
N MET A 134 -9.17 -2.87 -14.42
CA MET A 134 -8.80 -4.21 -14.90
C MET A 134 -7.66 -4.82 -14.08
N PHE A 135 -6.62 -4.05 -13.77
CA PHE A 135 -5.54 -4.51 -12.86
C PHE A 135 -6.09 -4.87 -11.48
N LEU A 136 -6.96 -4.03 -10.91
CA LEU A 136 -7.58 -4.30 -9.61
C LEU A 136 -8.47 -5.55 -9.64
N ALA A 137 -9.23 -5.75 -10.72
CA ALA A 137 -10.02 -6.96 -10.90
C ALA A 137 -9.12 -8.20 -10.96
N ALA A 138 -8.03 -8.14 -11.73
CA ALA A 138 -7.06 -9.23 -11.81
C ALA A 138 -6.42 -9.54 -10.44
N PHE A 139 -5.99 -8.54 -9.68
CA PHE A 139 -5.44 -8.74 -8.34
C PHE A 139 -6.46 -9.36 -7.38
N ASN A 140 -7.71 -8.90 -7.39
CA ASN A 140 -8.77 -9.50 -6.59
C ASN A 140 -9.04 -10.96 -6.96
N LEU A 141 -9.05 -11.31 -8.25
CA LEU A 141 -9.21 -12.70 -8.70
C LEU A 141 -8.04 -13.58 -8.26
N VAL A 142 -6.81 -13.06 -8.32
CA VAL A 142 -5.63 -13.76 -7.80
C VAL A 142 -5.76 -13.98 -6.29
N THR A 143 -6.11 -12.95 -5.52
CA THR A 143 -6.32 -13.07 -4.07
C THR A 143 -7.43 -14.04 -3.73
N LEU A 144 -8.53 -14.05 -4.49
CA LEU A 144 -9.60 -15.03 -4.34
C LEU A 144 -9.07 -16.45 -4.57
N GLY A 145 -8.29 -16.68 -5.63
CA GLY A 145 -7.66 -17.97 -5.90
C GLY A 145 -6.72 -18.42 -4.77
N ILE A 146 -5.99 -17.49 -4.16
CA ILE A 146 -5.15 -17.79 -2.99
C ILE A 146 -6.01 -18.13 -1.77
N GLY A 147 -7.06 -17.37 -1.47
CA GLY A 147 -7.98 -17.68 -0.37
C GLY A 147 -8.68 -19.03 -0.53
N VAL A 148 -9.04 -19.41 -1.76
CA VAL A 148 -9.55 -20.76 -2.07
C VAL A 148 -8.47 -21.81 -1.78
N THR A 149 -7.22 -21.54 -2.16
CA THR A 149 -6.11 -22.46 -1.89
C THR A 149 -5.84 -22.62 -0.38
N GLU A 150 -5.90 -21.52 0.37
CA GLU A 150 -5.80 -21.50 1.84
C GLU A 150 -6.91 -22.34 2.49
N TYR A 151 -8.13 -22.26 1.99
CA TYR A 151 -9.27 -23.05 2.48
C TYR A 151 -9.00 -24.56 2.38
N PHE A 152 -8.40 -25.02 1.27
CA PHE A 152 -8.14 -26.45 1.06
C PHE A 152 -6.82 -26.95 1.63
N THR A 153 -5.79 -26.10 1.71
CA THR A 153 -4.42 -26.52 2.07
C THR A 153 -3.97 -26.05 3.45
N GLY A 154 -4.77 -25.21 4.11
CA GLY A 154 -4.47 -24.63 5.42
C GLY A 154 -3.67 -23.33 5.32
N LEU A 155 -3.83 -22.49 6.36
CA LEU A 155 -3.20 -21.17 6.45
C LEU A 155 -1.67 -21.24 6.62
N GLU A 156 -1.16 -22.30 7.23
CA GLU A 156 0.24 -22.45 7.64
C GLU A 156 1.24 -22.37 6.50
N ARG A 157 0.81 -22.71 5.28
CA ARG A 157 1.65 -22.62 4.07
C ARG A 157 1.96 -21.18 3.66
N PHE A 158 1.03 -20.26 3.92
CA PHE A 158 1.15 -18.85 3.54
C PHE A 158 1.50 -17.97 4.75
N PHE A 159 1.01 -18.35 5.93
CA PHE A 159 1.18 -17.64 7.20
C PHE A 159 1.80 -18.58 8.24
N PRO A 160 3.13 -18.78 8.25
CA PRO A 160 3.77 -19.71 9.17
C PRO A 160 3.57 -19.27 10.62
N HIS A 161 3.50 -20.22 11.56
CA HIS A 161 3.35 -19.93 12.99
C HIS A 161 4.54 -19.13 13.52
N ASN A 162 4.31 -17.87 13.87
CA ASN A 162 5.32 -16.98 14.45
C ASN A 162 4.61 -15.85 15.25
N PRO A 163 5.37 -14.97 15.94
CA PRO A 163 4.76 -13.91 16.75
C PRO A 163 3.84 -12.95 15.98
N VAL A 164 4.06 -12.75 14.67
CA VAL A 164 3.25 -11.84 13.84
C VAL A 164 1.93 -12.50 13.42
N THR A 165 1.94 -13.80 13.14
CA THR A 165 0.75 -14.57 12.72
C THR A 165 -0.02 -15.17 13.89
N GLN A 166 0.50 -15.10 15.12
CA GLN A 166 -0.15 -15.67 16.31
C GLN A 166 -1.59 -15.16 16.51
N LEU A 167 -1.85 -13.88 16.24
CA LEU A 167 -3.20 -13.32 16.31
C LEU A 167 -4.15 -13.95 15.29
N MET A 168 -3.66 -14.35 14.11
CA MET A 168 -4.46 -15.03 13.10
C MET A 168 -4.93 -16.39 13.61
N TYR A 169 -4.03 -17.15 14.23
CA TYR A 169 -4.35 -18.48 14.79
C TYR A 169 -5.19 -18.44 16.07
N ASN A 170 -5.09 -17.35 16.83
CA ASN A 170 -5.95 -17.10 17.98
C ASN A 170 -7.36 -16.64 17.57
N SER A 171 -7.51 -16.14 16.33
CA SER A 171 -8.78 -15.64 15.78
C SER A 171 -9.58 -16.79 15.16
N ARG A 172 -10.43 -17.43 15.98
CA ARG A 172 -11.35 -18.49 15.54
C ARG A 172 -12.74 -17.93 15.20
N ASP A 173 -13.45 -18.63 14.33
CA ASP A 173 -14.77 -18.21 13.84
C ASP A 173 -15.89 -18.38 14.91
N VAL A 174 -16.95 -17.57 14.76
CA VAL A 174 -18.05 -17.34 15.69
C VAL A 174 -18.93 -18.58 15.89
N ALA A 175 -19.00 -19.50 14.91
CA ALA A 175 -19.75 -20.74 15.01
C ALA A 175 -18.92 -21.86 15.70
N GLY A 176 -18.74 -21.74 17.02
CA GLY A 176 -18.17 -22.79 17.86
C GLY A 176 -16.64 -22.81 18.00
N ASN A 177 -15.92 -21.78 17.50
CA ASN A 177 -14.46 -21.64 17.62
C ASN A 177 -13.67 -22.84 17.04
N THR A 178 -14.19 -23.51 16.02
CA THR A 178 -13.57 -24.69 15.40
C THR A 178 -12.78 -24.38 14.13
N ALA A 179 -13.16 -23.33 13.39
CA ALA A 179 -12.50 -22.92 12.14
C ALA A 179 -11.67 -21.64 12.32
N PHE A 180 -10.58 -21.51 11.56
CA PHE A 180 -9.82 -20.27 11.47
C PHE A 180 -10.54 -19.26 10.59
N ARG A 181 -10.45 -17.98 10.95
CA ARG A 181 -10.84 -16.90 10.02
C ARG A 181 -9.75 -16.78 8.96
N ILE A 182 -10.14 -16.82 7.68
CA ILE A 182 -9.21 -16.56 6.58
C ILE A 182 -8.75 -15.10 6.70
N PRO A 183 -7.45 -14.83 6.94
CA PRO A 183 -6.95 -13.48 7.06
C PRO A 183 -7.02 -12.77 5.71
N ALA A 184 -7.17 -11.45 5.73
CA ALA A 184 -7.00 -10.67 4.51
C ALA A 184 -5.57 -10.83 4.01
N PHE A 185 -5.41 -11.15 2.72
CA PHE A 185 -4.11 -11.30 2.07
C PHE A 185 -3.39 -9.95 1.90
N PHE A 186 -4.18 -8.87 1.83
CA PHE A 186 -3.78 -7.47 1.68
C PHE A 186 -3.91 -6.68 3.00
#